data_AF-A0A5J4PNC7-F1
#
_entry.id   AF-A0A5J4PNC7-F1
#
_cell.length_a   1.000
_cell.length_b   1.000
_cell.length_c   1.000
_cell.angle_alpha   90.00
_cell.angle_beta   90.00
_cell.angle_gamma   90.00
#
_symmetry.space_group_name_H-M   'P 1'
#
loop_
_entity.id
_entity.type
_entity.pdbx_description
1 polymer ?
#
loop_
_entity_poly.entity_id
_entity_poly.type
_entity_poly.pdbx_seq_one_letter_code
_entity_poly.pdbx_strand_id
1 'polypeptide(L)' 'MQKYSTNLTESQYDAIIAIIGDKRKRKHDLREIFNAIFYLLKTGCRWRMIPQD' A
#
# COMPACT_ATOMS: atom_id res chain seq x y z
N MET A 1 -9.85 9.14 -3.50
CA MET A 1 -8.72 8.29 -3.09
C MET A 1 -8.60 7.15 -4.10
N GLN A 2 -7.77 7.36 -5.11
CA GLN A 2 -7.63 6.43 -6.23
C GLN A 2 -7.07 5.08 -5.76
N LYS A 3 -7.68 3.99 -6.23
CA LYS A 3 -7.35 2.62 -5.81
C LYS A 3 -6.40 2.01 -6.83
N TYR A 4 -5.16 1.71 -6.46
CA TYR A 4 -4.38 0.78 -7.28
C TYR A 4 -5.12 -0.56 -7.33
N SER A 5 -5.17 -1.20 -8.50
CA SER A 5 -5.73 -2.55 -8.63
C SER A 5 -5.01 -3.57 -7.74
N THR A 6 -3.82 -3.22 -7.26
CA THR A 6 -2.96 -4.02 -6.38
C THR A 6 -3.08 -3.68 -4.90
N ASN A 7 -4.02 -2.80 -4.51
CA ASN A 7 -4.22 -2.40 -3.12
C ASN A 7 -4.45 -3.61 -2.20
N LEU A 8 -3.93 -3.50 -0.98
CA LEU A 8 -4.14 -4.50 0.07
C LEU A 8 -5.60 -4.49 0.53
N THR A 9 -6.15 -5.68 0.74
CA THR A 9 -7.41 -5.86 1.46
C THR A 9 -7.21 -5.48 2.93
N GLU A 10 -8.30 -5.14 3.63
CA GLU A 10 -8.25 -4.85 5.08
C GLU A 10 -7.55 -5.99 5.84
N SER A 11 -7.96 -7.23 5.57
CA SER A 11 -7.39 -8.43 6.23
C SER A 11 -5.89 -8.61 6.01
N GLN A 12 -5.38 -8.28 4.81
CA GLN A 12 -3.94 -8.34 4.52
C GLN A 12 -3.19 -7.22 5.25
N TYR A 13 -3.78 -6.02 5.30
CA TYR A 13 -3.20 -4.89 5.98
C TYR A 13 -3.14 -5.11 7.49
N ASP A 14 -4.19 -5.67 8.09
CA ASP A 14 -4.25 -6.00 9.52
C ASP A 14 -3.16 -7.00 9.91
N ALA A 15 -2.93 -8.03 9.10
CA ALA A 15 -1.86 -8.99 9.31
C ALA A 15 -0.47 -8.33 9.26
N ILE A 16 -0.26 -7.39 8.33
CA ILE A 16 1.00 -6.64 8.21
C ILE A 16 1.22 -5.74 9.44
N ILE A 17 0.19 -5.00 9.88
CA ILE A 17 0.28 -4.15 11.08
C ILE A 17 0.58 -5.01 12.31
N ALA A 18 -0.08 -6.16 12.46
CA ALA A 18 0.12 -7.05 13.60
C ALA A 18 1.59 -7.50 13.71
N ILE A 19 2.27 -7.74 12.58
CA ILE A 19 3.68 -8.11 12.53
C ILE A 19 4.60 -6.92 12.82
N ILE A 20 4.31 -5.75 12.24
CA ILE A 20 5.14 -4.55 12.41
C ILE A 20 5.07 -4.04 13.86
N GLY A 21 3.93 -4.22 14.53
CA GLY A 21 3.75 -3.79 15.92
C GLY A 21 3.91 -2.28 16.05
N ASP A 22 3.27 -1.54 15.14
CA ASP A 22 3.58 -0.12 14.98
C ASP A 22 3.14 0.75 16.17
N LYS A 23 4.08 1.57 16.68
CA LYS A 23 3.86 2.51 17.79
C LYS A 23 4.38 3.93 17.51
N ARG A 24 4.88 4.17 16.29
CA ARG A 24 5.56 5.42 15.93
C ARG A 24 4.59 6.37 15.22
N LYS A 25 4.61 7.66 15.62
CA LYS A 25 3.93 8.70 14.84
C LYS A 25 4.65 8.89 13.50
N ARG A 26 3.94 8.63 12.40
CA ARG A 26 4.42 8.87 11.02
C ARG A 26 3.70 10.06 10.42
N LYS A 27 4.42 10.76 9.53
CA LYS A 27 3.86 11.81 8.67
C LYS A 27 3.00 11.24 7.54
N HIS A 28 3.34 10.04 7.06
CA HIS A 28 2.69 9.36 5.96
C HIS A 28 1.98 8.10 6.46
N ASP A 29 0.84 7.79 5.84
CA ASP A 29 0.05 6.62 6.19
C ASP A 29 0.76 5.34 5.75
N LEU A 30 0.84 4.35 6.65
CA LEU A 30 1.53 3.09 6.38
C LEU A 30 0.85 2.30 5.26
N ARG A 31 -0.47 2.39 5.16
CA ARG A 31 -1.24 1.68 4.14
C ARG A 31 -0.90 2.20 2.75
N GLU A 32 -0.80 3.52 2.60
CA GLU A 32 -0.39 4.13 1.33
C GLU A 32 1.00 3.67 0.91
N ILE A 33 1.95 3.63 1.85
CA ILE A 33 3.31 3.14 1.58
C ILE A 33 3.28 1.67 1.15
N PHE A 34 2.56 0.81 1.85
CA PHE A 34 2.47 -0.59 1.47
C PHE A 34 1.79 -0.78 0.12
N ASN A 35 0.69 -0.08 -0.14
CA ASN A 35 0.04 -0.12 -1.45
C ASN A 35 1.01 0.28 -2.58
N ALA A 36 1.84 1.30 -2.38
CA ALA A 36 2.86 1.72 -3.34
C ALA A 36 3.96 0.66 -3.55
N ILE A 37 4.45 0.04 -2.46
CA ILE A 37 5.45 -1.04 -2.55
C ILE A 37 4.85 -2.25 -3.29
N PHE A 38 3.64 -2.68 -2.93
CA PHE A 38 2.98 -3.81 -3.59
C PHE A 38 2.63 -3.51 -5.04
N TYR A 39 2.26 -2.28 -5.36
CA TYR A 39 2.10 -1.83 -6.74
C TYR A 39 3.41 -1.99 -7.54
N LEU A 40 4.53 -1.52 -6.98
CA LEU A 40 5.84 -1.66 -7.61
C LEU A 40 6.21 -3.14 -7.80
N LEU A 41 6.09 -3.96 -6.74
CA LEU A 41 6.46 -5.37 -6.76
C LEU A 41 5.59 -6.21 -7.72
N LYS A 42 4.27 -5.97 -7.75
CA LYS A 42 3.35 -6.77 -8.59
C LYS A 42 3.36 -6.35 -10.05
N THR A 43 3.62 -5.07 -10.34
CA THR A 43 3.45 -4.53 -11.70
C THR A 43 4.75 -4.16 -12.38
N GLY A 44 5.86 -4.06 -11.64
CA GLY A 44 7.13 -3.57 -12.15
C GLY A 44 7.13 -2.07 -12.49
N CYS A 45 6.26 -1.28 -11.84
CA CYS A 45 6.07 0.15 -12.11
C CYS A 45 5.49 0.43 -13.51
N ARG A 46 4.38 -0.23 -13.87
CA ARG A 46 3.71 0.05 -15.15
C ARG A 46 2.95 1.37 -15.12
N TRP A 47 3.43 2.34 -15.91
CA TRP A 47 2.82 3.68 -16.09
C TRP A 47 1.30 3.69 -16.33
N ARG A 48 0.76 2.70 -17.05
CA ARG A 48 -0.69 2.60 -17.33
C ARG A 48 -1.54 2.21 -16.12
N MET A 49 -0.91 1.74 -15.05
CA MET A 49 -1.57 1.35 -13.81
C MET A 49 -1.38 2.39 -12.69
N ILE A 50 -0.73 3.52 -13.01
CA ILE A 50 -0.71 4.68 -12.14
C ILE A 50 -2.13 5.27 -12.16
N PRO A 51 -2.75 5.48 -11.00
CA PRO A 51 -4.04 6.14 -10.95
C PRO A 51 -3.93 7.53 -11.55
N GLN A 52 -4.73 7.78 -12.58
CA GLN A 52 -4.97 9.12 -13.11
C GLN A 52 -6.00 9.76 -12.19
N ASP A 53 -5.65 10.88 -11.55
CA ASP A 53 -6.46 11.56 -10.52
C ASP A 53 -7.99 11.54 -10.75
#